data_AF-A0A3L6JHI7-F1
#
_entry.id   AF-A0A3L6JHI7-F1
#
_cell.length_a   1.000
_cell.length_b   1.000
_cell.length_c   1.000
_cell.angle_alpha   90.00
_cell.angle_beta   90.00
_cell.angle_gamma   90.00
#
_symmetry.space_group_name_H-M   'P 1'
#
loop_
_entity.id
_entity.type
_entity.pdbx_description
1 polymer ?
#
loop_
_entity_poly.entity_id
_entity_poly.type
_entity_poly.pdbx_seq_one_letter_code
_entity_poly.pdbx_strand_id
1 'polypeptide(L)'
;MDVERIRRVLDSLMILSFLILCGLAGVIVLTESSLTSKTVSLPFAFLFISLATLAVTGQIDENPAGIDRHLIKWLLVCVFGALLSAFIFTLS
;
A
#
# COMPACT_ATOMS: atom_id res chain seq x y z
N MET A 1 -14.21 -5.26 20.13
CA MET A 1 -13.09 -4.46 20.69
C MET A 1 -11.85 -4.53 19.79
N ASP A 2 -11.61 -5.64 19.08
CA ASP A 2 -10.49 -5.76 18.12
C ASP A 2 -10.70 -5.01 16.80
N VAL A 3 -11.95 -4.90 16.33
CA VAL A 3 -12.33 -4.19 15.09
C VAL A 3 -11.78 -2.76 15.03
N GLU A 4 -12.01 -1.98 16.10
CA GLU A 4 -11.62 -0.58 16.19
C GLU A 4 -10.08 -0.41 16.20
N ARG A 5 -9.39 -1.35 16.84
CA ARG A 5 -7.92 -1.37 16.89
C ARG A 5 -7.33 -1.70 15.52
N ILE A 6 -7.86 -2.73 14.86
CA ILE A 6 -7.47 -3.13 13.50
C ILE A 6 -7.69 -1.99 12.53
N ARG A 7 -8.85 -1.34 12.60
CA ARG A 7 -9.18 -0.17 11.76
C ARG A 7 -8.18 0.96 11.94
N ARG A 8 -7.88 1.32 13.19
CA ARG A 8 -6.90 2.37 13.51
C ARG A 8 -5.50 2.04 12.99
N VAL A 9 -5.10 0.77 13.04
CA VAL A 9 -3.82 0.31 12.48
C VAL A 9 -3.81 0.43 10.96
N LEU A 10 -4.86 -0.02 10.28
CA LEU A 10 -5.01 0.11 8.82
C LEU A 10 -5.00 1.59 8.38
N ASP A 11 -5.72 2.46 9.07
CA ASP A 11 -5.71 3.90 8.76
C ASP A 11 -4.33 4.53 8.99
N SER A 12 -3.65 4.16 10.09
CA SER A 12 -2.29 4.63 10.36
C SER A 12 -1.31 4.16 9.28
N LEU A 13 -1.46 2.91 8.81
CA LEU A 13 -0.64 2.33 7.75
C LEU A 13 -0.88 3.04 6.41
N MET A 14 -2.13 3.36 6.10
CA MET A 14 -2.51 4.12 4.91
C MET A 14 -1.87 5.51 4.93
N ILE A 15 -2.01 6.25 6.04
CA ILE A 15 -1.43 7.59 6.21
C ILE A 15 0.10 7.54 6.09
N LEU A 16 0.74 6.56 6.74
CA LEU A 16 2.19 6.38 6.67
C LEU A 16 2.65 6.10 5.23
N SER A 17 1.92 5.24 4.49
CA SER A 17 2.22 4.93 3.10
C SER A 17 2.10 6.17 2.21
N PHE A 18 1.09 7.02 2.44
CA PHE A 18 0.93 8.30 1.76
C PHE A 18 2.07 9.27 2.07
N LEU A 19 2.51 9.35 3.33
CA LEU A 19 3.64 10.16 3.73
C LEU A 19 4.93 9.73 3.03
N ILE A 20 5.19 8.42 2.94
CA ILE A 20 6.35 7.88 2.24
C ILE A 20 6.26 8.16 0.73
N LEU A 21 5.08 7.98 0.13
CA LEU A 21 4.82 8.32 -1.27
C LEU A 21 5.16 9.78 -1.56
N CYS A 22 4.61 10.71 -0.78
CA CYS A 22 4.85 12.15 -0.95
C CYS A 22 6.32 12.51 -0.72
N GLY A 23 6.96 11.91 0.29
CA GLY A 23 8.39 12.10 0.55
C GLY A 23 9.26 11.64 -0.63
N LEU A 24 9.00 10.45 -1.15
CA LEU A 24 9.74 9.91 -2.31
C LEU A 24 9.49 10.74 -3.57
N ALA A 25 8.23 11.10 -3.85
CA ALA A 25 7.90 11.96 -4.98
C ALA A 25 8.59 13.33 -4.87
N GLY A 26 8.61 13.93 -3.68
CA GLY A 26 9.31 15.18 -3.41
C GLY A 26 10.81 15.06 -3.67
N VAL A 27 11.45 13.99 -3.20
CA VAL A 27 12.88 13.72 -3.48
C VAL A 27 13.13 13.58 -4.97
N ILE A 28 12.30 12.84 -5.72
CA ILE A 28 12.44 12.65 -7.17
C ILE A 28 12.39 13.99 -7.91
N VAL A 29 11.44 14.86 -7.53
CA VAL A 29 11.26 16.19 -8.10
C VAL A 29 12.44 17.09 -7.77
N LEU A 30 12.90 17.12 -6.52
CA LEU A 30 14.00 17.98 -6.07
C LEU A 30 15.36 17.59 -6.64
N THR A 31 15.57 16.29 -6.86
CA THR A 31 16.84 15.77 -7.37
C THR A 31 16.93 15.74 -8.90
N GLU A 32 15.88 16.18 -9.60
CA GLU A 32 15.71 16.04 -11.06
C GLU A 32 16.11 14.65 -11.57
N SER A 33 15.83 13.64 -10.74
CA SER A 33 16.25 12.27 -11.04
C SER A 33 15.51 11.77 -12.28
N SER A 34 16.25 11.12 -13.18
CA SER A 34 15.64 10.56 -14.38
C SER A 34 14.56 9.54 -14.00
N LEU A 35 13.37 9.69 -14.60
CA LEU A 35 12.18 8.86 -14.38
C LEU A 35 12.37 7.46 -14.98
N THR A 36 13.33 6.72 -14.46
CA THR A 36 13.57 5.32 -14.82
C THR A 36 12.57 4.42 -14.10
N SER A 37 12.40 3.20 -14.62
CA SER A 37 11.56 2.15 -14.01
C SER A 37 11.90 1.93 -12.54
N LYS A 38 13.18 2.08 -12.15
CA LYS A 38 13.66 1.90 -10.79
C LYS A 38 13.22 3.04 -9.87
N THR A 39 13.40 4.29 -10.30
CA THR A 39 13.06 5.50 -9.54
C THR A 39 11.56 5.59 -9.24
N VAL A 40 10.71 5.20 -10.20
CA VAL A 40 9.25 5.33 -10.10
C VAL A 40 8.59 4.14 -9.41
N SER A 41 9.25 2.97 -9.39
CA SER A 41 8.70 1.74 -8.79
C SER A 41 8.37 1.88 -7.30
N LEU A 42 9.25 2.53 -6.53
CA LEU A 42 9.11 2.64 -5.08
C LEU A 42 7.92 3.52 -4.67
N PRO A 43 7.76 4.76 -5.20
CA PRO A 43 6.53 5.54 -5.00
C PRO A 43 5.27 4.76 -5.36
N PHE A 44 5.26 4.10 -6.53
CA PHE A 44 4.09 3.34 -6.98
C PHE A 44 3.73 2.17 -6.05
N ALA A 45 4.72 1.51 -5.44
CA ALA A 45 4.49 0.46 -4.46
C ALA A 45 3.76 0.99 -3.22
N PHE A 46 4.16 2.15 -2.70
CA PHE A 46 3.48 2.78 -1.55
C PHE A 46 2.09 3.30 -1.90
N LEU A 47 1.89 3.79 -3.13
CA LEU A 47 0.56 4.15 -3.64
C LEU A 47 -0.34 2.91 -3.72
N PHE A 48 0.17 1.77 -4.21
CA PHE A 48 -0.58 0.52 -4.25
C PHE A 48 -0.97 0.03 -2.86
N ILE A 49 -0.03 0.02 -1.90
CA ILE A 49 -0.30 -0.37 -0.51
C ILE A 49 -1.37 0.54 0.09
N SER A 50 -1.30 1.85 -0.14
CA SER A 50 -2.30 2.79 0.35
C SER A 50 -3.69 2.52 -0.23
N LEU A 51 -3.80 2.29 -1.55
CA LEU A 51 -5.08 2.00 -2.22
C LEU A 51 -5.68 0.67 -1.76
N ALA A 52 -4.86 -0.37 -1.67
CA ALA A 52 -5.28 -1.68 -1.18
C ALA A 52 -5.77 -1.61 0.27
N THR A 53 -5.08 -0.82 1.09
CA THR A 53 -5.48 -0.57 2.48
C THR A 53 -6.81 0.16 2.53
N LEU A 54 -6.97 1.28 1.80
CA LEU A 54 -8.24 2.03 1.73
C LEU A 54 -9.42 1.17 1.30
N ALA A 55 -9.25 0.35 0.26
CA ALA A 55 -10.30 -0.53 -0.25
C ALA A 55 -10.75 -1.54 0.81
N VAL A 56 -9.81 -2.07 1.60
CA VAL A 56 -10.12 -3.05 2.65
C VAL A 56 -10.71 -2.37 3.88
N THR A 57 -10.22 -1.19 4.27
CA THR A 57 -10.83 -0.43 5.37
C THR A 57 -12.29 -0.07 5.06
N GLY A 58 -12.61 0.27 3.80
CA GLY A 58 -13.99 0.48 3.35
C GLY A 58 -14.87 -0.77 3.45
N GLN A 59 -14.35 -1.93 3.03
CA GLN A 59 -15.08 -3.21 3.18
C GLN A 59 -15.33 -3.59 4.64
N ILE A 60 -14.38 -3.28 5.54
CA ILE A 60 -14.52 -3.52 6.98
C ILE A 60 -15.61 -2.63 7.58
N ASP A 61 -15.77 -1.40 7.10
CA ASP A 61 -16.82 -0.48 7.56
C ASP A 61 -18.22 -0.95 7.15
N GLU A 62 -18.35 -1.51 5.95
CA GLU A 62 -19.61 -2.08 5.45
C GLU A 62 -19.99 -3.40 6.15
N ASN A 63 -19.02 -4.26 6.47
CA ASN A 63 -19.27 -5.53 7.13
C ASN A 63 -18.21 -5.90 8.20
N PRO A 64 -18.34 -5.36 9.42
CA PRO A 64 -17.34 -5.55 10.48
C PRO A 64 -17.27 -6.99 11.02
N ALA A 65 -18.29 -7.83 10.77
CA ALA A 65 -18.29 -9.23 11.21
C ALA A 65 -17.30 -10.11 10.41
N GLY A 66 -16.83 -9.64 9.26
CA GLY A 66 -15.94 -10.38 8.35
C GLY A 66 -14.45 -10.02 8.44
N ILE A 67 -14.02 -9.25 9.46
CA ILE A 67 -12.69 -8.62 9.50
C ILE A 67 -11.53 -9.55 9.23
N ASP A 68 -11.49 -10.73 9.85
CA ASP A 68 -10.37 -11.66 9.66
C ASP A 68 -10.21 -12.08 8.19
N ARG A 69 -11.35 -12.28 7.50
CA ARG A 69 -11.35 -12.63 6.08
C ARG A 69 -10.90 -11.45 5.22
N HIS A 70 -11.30 -10.22 5.57
CA HIS A 70 -10.87 -9.01 4.86
C HIS A 70 -9.37 -8.74 5.06
N LEU A 71 -8.84 -8.92 6.27
CA LEU A 71 -7.41 -8.82 6.59
C LEU A 71 -6.57 -9.85 5.85
N ILE A 72 -7.01 -11.11 5.78
CA ILE A 72 -6.30 -12.16 5.03
C ILE A 72 -6.30 -11.82 3.54
N LYS A 73 -7.43 -11.35 2.99
CA LYS A 73 -7.49 -10.90 1.59
C LYS A 73 -6.56 -9.71 1.33
N TRP A 74 -6.53 -8.74 2.23
CA TRP A 74 -5.61 -7.60 2.15
C TRP A 74 -4.17 -8.07 2.12
N LEU A 75 -3.78 -8.94 3.05
CA LEU A 75 -2.43 -9.47 3.12
C LEU A 75 -2.06 -10.24 1.84
N LEU A 76 -2.97 -11.07 1.33
CA LEU A 76 -2.76 -11.77 0.07
C LEU A 76 -2.59 -10.81 -1.11
N VAL A 77 -3.39 -9.75 -1.20
CA VAL A 77 -3.28 -8.73 -2.26
C VAL A 77 -1.94 -7.99 -2.16
N CYS A 78 -1.53 -7.59 -0.96
CA CYS A 78 -0.25 -6.92 -0.74
C CYS A 78 0.93 -7.85 -1.08
N VAL A 79 0.93 -9.09 -0.61
CA VAL A 79 1.98 -10.08 -0.88
C VAL A 79 2.03 -10.41 -2.38
N PHE A 80 0.89 -10.63 -3.01
CA PHE A 80 0.82 -10.91 -4.44
C PHE A 80 1.34 -9.73 -5.26
N GLY A 81 0.92 -8.50 -4.93
CA GLY A 81 1.43 -7.29 -5.57
C GLY A 81 2.95 -7.12 -5.41
N ALA A 82 3.48 -7.41 -4.22
CA ALA A 82 4.92 -7.37 -3.96
C ALA A 82 5.69 -8.44 -4.76
N LEU A 83 5.18 -9.68 -4.81
CA LEU A 83 5.78 -10.76 -5.60
C LEU A 83 5.76 -10.46 -7.09
N LEU A 84 4.65 -9.94 -7.60
CA LEU A 84 4.48 -9.61 -9.01
C LEU A 84 5.41 -8.45 -9.40
N SER A 85 5.54 -7.45 -8.54
CA SER A 85 6.50 -6.35 -8.70
C SER A 85 7.95 -6.86 -8.71
N ALA A 86 8.33 -7.70 -7.75
CA ALA A 86 9.67 -8.30 -7.70
C ALA A 86 9.97 -9.18 -8.92
N PHE A 87 8.98 -9.92 -9.40
CA PHE A 87 9.10 -10.75 -10.60
C PHE A 87 9.30 -9.91 -11.86
N ILE A 88 8.50 -8.86 -12.05
CA ILE A 88 8.67 -7.91 -13.17
C ILE A 88 10.04 -7.24 -13.11
N PHE A 89 10.48 -6.79 -11.93
CA PHE A 89 11.80 -6.17 -11.75
C PHE A 89 12.95 -7.14 -12.07
N THR A 90 12.79 -8.42 -11.77
CA THR A 90 13.81 -9.44 -12.07
C THR A 90 13.89 -9.74 -13.57
N LEU A 91 12.78 -9.57 -14.30
CA LEU A 91 12.68 -9.79 -15.74
C LEU A 91 12.97 -8.54 -16.60
N SER A 92 13.03 -7.35 -16.00
CA SER A 92 13.32 -6.07 -16.65
C SER A 92 14.81 -5.70 -16.60
#